data_AF-A0A9D7C4K5-F1
#
_entry.id   AF-A0A9D7C4K5-F1
#
_cell.length_a   1.000
_cell.length_b   1.000
_cell.length_c   1.000
_cell.angle_alpha   90.00
_cell.angle_beta   90.00
_cell.angle_gamma   90.00
#
_symmetry.space_group_name_H-M   'P 1'
#
loop_
_entity.id
_entity.type
_entity.pdbx_description
1 polymer ?
#
loop_
_entity_poly.entity_id
_entity_poly.type
_entity_poly.pdbx_seq_one_letter_code
_entity_poly.pdbx_strand_id
1 'polypeptide(L)'
;MGCNGCTTGVNGKPSGCKSNGTCSNGGCNRLNVYDWLADIPVADESEASRFIEVSFKNGARKEFYRNLHRLLIDTHDVVVVESGTGGYDTGVVTITGELVKLQMKRKRVPENSDDIKGIIRKANEYDLKKWEDARTLDRDTMVRARAIARQMNLNMKIGDVEYQGDGKKATFYYTADERVDFRELIKSFAKEFHIKVEMHQIGARQEAGRIGGIGSCGRELCCSTWLTEFKTVSTTAARYQQMSINQAKLSGQCGRLKCCLNYELDTYMDALHDFPQHIDRLETETGIAYLQKTDIFKRMLWFAYKESTVYHPLTVERVKEIAEMNKNGTKPTDLGAIKLAPVKETYEFTDTVGQTSLATLDSKAKKKKRKNKSGSRPQANRGPQQPGNRPPQGRQK
;
A
#
# COMPACT_ATOMS: atom_id res chain seq x y z
N MET A 1 38.96 -35.93 49.47
CA MET A 1 39.26 -35.20 48.21
C MET A 1 38.11 -34.25 47.94
N GLY A 2 38.04 -33.14 48.67
CA GLY A 2 36.99 -32.12 48.54
C GLY A 2 37.54 -30.89 47.85
N CYS A 3 36.81 -30.37 46.86
CA CYS A 3 37.16 -29.15 46.12
C CYS A 3 37.23 -27.93 47.05
N ASN A 4 38.44 -27.59 47.51
CA ASN A 4 38.75 -26.34 48.23
C ASN A 4 38.71 -25.08 47.32
N GLY A 5 38.04 -25.12 46.16
CA GLY A 5 38.12 -24.10 45.11
C GLY A 5 37.04 -23.00 45.16
N CYS A 6 36.03 -23.12 46.03
CA CYS A 6 34.92 -22.16 46.09
C CYS A 6 34.76 -21.60 47.51
N THR A 7 35.78 -20.90 48.01
CA THR A 7 35.64 -20.09 49.23
C THR A 7 35.25 -18.67 48.85
N THR A 8 34.18 -18.16 49.46
CA THR A 8 33.78 -16.75 49.36
C THR A 8 34.78 -15.90 50.15
N GLY A 9 35.31 -14.84 49.53
CA GLY A 9 36.21 -13.92 50.23
C GLY A 9 35.47 -13.11 51.30
N VAL A 10 36.23 -12.45 52.19
CA VAL A 10 35.77 -11.72 53.40
C VAL A 10 34.71 -10.64 53.13
N ASN A 11 34.47 -10.26 51.86
CA ASN A 11 33.46 -9.28 51.43
C ASN A 11 32.35 -9.89 50.55
N GLY A 12 32.11 -11.20 50.61
CA GLY A 12 31.04 -11.87 49.83
C GLY A 12 31.28 -11.95 48.32
N LYS A 13 32.43 -11.50 47.82
CA LYS A 13 32.84 -11.69 46.41
C LYS A 13 33.39 -13.11 46.22
N PRO A 14 32.84 -13.91 45.28
CA PRO A 14 33.39 -15.21 44.95
C PRO A 14 34.80 -15.04 44.33
N SER A 15 35.74 -15.90 44.70
CA SER A 15 37.04 -16.00 44.04
C SER A 15 36.81 -16.40 42.58
N GLY A 16 36.81 -15.43 41.67
CA GLY A 16 36.58 -15.64 40.25
C GLY A 16 37.46 -16.75 39.69
N CYS A 17 36.93 -17.52 38.76
CA CYS A 17 37.73 -18.54 38.09
C CYS A 17 38.85 -17.85 37.31
N LYS A 18 40.05 -18.41 37.33
CA LYS A 18 41.24 -17.85 36.66
C LYS A 18 41.13 -17.78 35.12
N SER A 19 39.97 -18.10 34.55
CA SER A 19 39.55 -17.70 33.21
C SER A 19 39.06 -16.25 33.31
N ASN A 20 39.65 -15.32 32.55
CA ASN A 20 39.33 -13.88 32.54
C ASN A 20 37.88 -13.51 32.11
N GLY A 21 36.88 -14.36 32.39
CA GLY A 21 35.46 -14.15 32.13
C GLY A 21 34.70 -13.77 33.40
N THR A 22 33.73 -12.87 33.22
CA THR A 22 32.85 -12.33 34.26
C THR A 22 31.90 -13.42 34.79
N CYS A 23 31.85 -13.63 36.11
CA CYS A 23 31.01 -14.66 36.75
C CYS A 23 29.50 -14.34 36.79
N SER A 24 29.06 -13.25 36.16
CA SER A 24 27.72 -12.70 36.42
C SER A 24 26.59 -13.51 35.79
N ASN A 25 26.81 -14.20 34.65
CA ASN A 25 25.73 -14.86 33.90
C ASN A 25 26.04 -16.28 33.37
N GLY A 26 27.10 -16.93 33.85
CA GLY A 26 27.43 -18.30 33.46
C GLY A 26 28.54 -18.85 34.34
N GLY A 27 28.25 -19.90 35.11
CA GLY A 27 29.21 -20.54 36.02
C GLY A 27 30.47 -21.02 35.30
N CYS A 28 31.53 -21.41 36.00
CA CYS A 28 32.80 -21.78 35.36
C CYS A 28 32.79 -23.19 34.76
N ASN A 29 32.00 -23.41 33.72
CA ASN A 29 32.03 -24.65 32.95
C ASN A 29 32.79 -24.46 31.63
N ARG A 30 33.39 -25.56 31.14
CA ARG A 30 34.17 -25.60 29.89
C ARG A 30 33.30 -25.35 28.63
N LEU A 31 31.98 -25.54 28.72
CA LEU A 31 31.00 -25.32 27.66
C LEU A 31 29.94 -24.29 28.11
N ASN A 32 30.38 -23.10 28.48
CA ASN A 32 29.45 -22.02 28.82
C ASN A 32 28.80 -21.45 27.57
N VAL A 33 27.49 -21.30 27.62
CA VAL A 33 26.72 -20.48 26.67
C VAL A 33 26.42 -19.16 27.38
N TYR A 34 26.87 -18.06 26.78
CA TYR A 34 26.52 -16.73 27.26
C TYR A 34 25.06 -16.43 26.89
N ASP A 35 24.24 -16.07 27.87
CA ASP A 35 22.89 -15.60 27.61
C ASP A 35 22.93 -14.18 27.06
N TRP A 36 22.90 -14.07 25.73
CA TRP A 36 22.89 -12.80 25.01
C TRP A 36 21.62 -11.97 25.23
N LEU A 37 20.57 -12.56 25.81
CA LEU A 37 19.27 -11.90 26.05
C LEU A 37 19.11 -11.44 27.51
N ALA A 38 20.09 -11.67 28.38
CA ALA A 38 20.01 -11.36 29.81
C ALA A 38 19.72 -9.89 30.13
N ASP A 39 20.24 -8.97 29.31
CA ASP A 39 20.06 -7.52 29.48
C ASP A 39 18.82 -6.99 28.75
N ILE A 40 18.10 -7.84 28.00
CA ILE A 40 16.86 -7.46 27.35
C ILE A 40 15.74 -7.69 28.35
N PRO A 41 15.08 -6.65 28.88
CA PRO A 41 13.92 -6.83 29.73
C PRO A 41 12.82 -7.45 28.87
N VAL A 42 12.72 -8.77 28.90
CA VAL A 42 11.55 -9.47 28.39
C VAL A 42 10.43 -9.09 29.35
N ALA A 43 9.64 -8.09 28.96
CA ALA A 43 8.43 -7.73 29.68
C ALA A 43 7.67 -9.03 29.93
N ASP A 44 7.27 -9.26 31.18
CA ASP A 44 6.54 -10.44 31.63
C ASP A 44 5.48 -10.80 30.57
N GLU A 45 5.69 -11.89 29.82
CA GLU A 45 4.83 -12.26 28.67
C GLU A 45 3.35 -12.31 29.07
N SER A 46 3.11 -12.56 30.36
CA SER A 46 1.82 -12.61 31.02
C SER A 46 1.05 -11.27 31.05
N GLU A 47 1.74 -10.13 31.19
CA GLU A 47 1.12 -8.80 31.21
C GLU A 47 1.20 -8.10 29.85
N ALA A 48 2.25 -8.38 29.06
CA ALA A 48 2.40 -7.84 27.71
C ALA A 48 1.35 -8.39 26.72
N SER A 49 0.83 -9.59 26.95
CA SER A 49 -0.11 -10.28 26.05
C SER A 49 -1.59 -9.98 26.33
N ARG A 50 -1.91 -9.01 27.20
CA ARG A 50 -3.30 -8.73 27.60
C ARG A 50 -4.19 -8.30 26.43
N PHE A 51 -3.62 -7.58 25.47
CA PHE A 51 -4.32 -7.10 24.27
C PHE A 51 -3.63 -7.63 23.02
N ILE A 52 -4.42 -7.99 22.03
CA ILE A 52 -3.94 -8.55 20.76
C ILE A 52 -4.68 -7.85 19.61
N GLU A 53 -3.96 -7.47 18.55
CA GLU A 53 -4.58 -6.95 17.33
C GLU A 53 -4.87 -8.12 16.38
N VAL A 54 -6.15 -8.31 16.05
CA VAL A 54 -6.61 -9.34 15.12
C VAL A 54 -7.09 -8.68 13.84
N SER A 55 -6.63 -9.20 12.71
CA SER A 55 -6.96 -8.76 11.38
C SER A 55 -7.90 -9.75 10.72
N PHE A 56 -8.94 -9.23 10.08
CA PHE A 56 -9.89 -10.02 9.31
C PHE A 56 -9.79 -9.67 7.83
N LYS A 57 -10.04 -10.68 7.00
CA LYS A 57 -10.09 -10.57 5.54
C LYS A 57 -8.91 -9.77 4.97
N ASN A 58 -7.71 -10.30 5.16
CA ASN A 58 -6.45 -9.72 4.68
C ASN A 58 -6.22 -8.24 5.06
N GLY A 59 -6.70 -7.80 6.23
CA GLY A 59 -6.49 -6.42 6.70
C GLY A 59 -7.60 -5.45 6.36
N ALA A 60 -8.72 -5.91 5.79
CA ALA A 60 -9.90 -5.09 5.55
C ALA A 60 -10.48 -4.47 6.83
N ARG A 61 -10.40 -5.20 7.95
CA ARG A 61 -10.66 -4.67 9.29
C ARG A 61 -9.63 -5.20 10.28
N LYS A 62 -9.26 -4.36 11.23
CA LYS A 62 -8.35 -4.70 12.33
C LYS A 62 -8.94 -4.18 13.62
N GLU A 63 -9.11 -5.08 14.57
CA GLU A 63 -9.73 -4.79 15.86
C GLU A 63 -8.84 -5.33 16.98
N PHE A 64 -8.98 -4.74 18.16
CA PHE A 64 -8.25 -5.17 19.35
C PHE A 64 -9.13 -6.10 20.17
N TYR A 65 -8.53 -7.15 20.70
CA TYR A 65 -9.18 -8.15 21.54
C TYR A 65 -8.40 -8.37 22.83
N ARG A 66 -9.11 -8.71 23.91
CA ARG A 66 -8.52 -9.07 25.21
C ARG A 66 -8.22 -10.56 25.27
N ASN A 67 -7.01 -10.90 25.65
CA ASN A 67 -6.62 -12.29 25.92
C ASN A 67 -7.01 -12.67 27.37
N LEU A 68 -8.30 -12.90 27.61
CA LEU A 68 -8.85 -13.20 28.94
C LEU A 68 -8.26 -14.49 29.55
N HIS A 69 -7.96 -15.48 28.70
CA HIS A 69 -7.50 -16.80 29.11
C HIS A 69 -5.97 -16.93 29.16
N ARG A 70 -5.21 -15.84 28.98
CA ARG A 70 -3.74 -15.83 28.92
C ARG A 70 -3.19 -16.93 27.99
N LEU A 71 -3.82 -17.08 26.84
CA LEU A 71 -3.41 -18.04 25.82
C LEU A 71 -2.05 -17.61 25.25
N LEU A 72 -1.14 -18.56 25.06
CA LEU A 72 0.13 -18.33 24.39
C LEU A 72 -0.13 -18.17 22.90
N ILE A 73 -0.26 -16.94 22.41
CA ILE A 73 -0.63 -16.62 21.03
C ILE A 73 0.52 -15.87 20.38
N ASP A 74 0.95 -16.35 19.22
CA ASP A 74 2.01 -15.73 18.44
C ASP A 74 1.44 -14.92 17.27
N THR A 75 2.27 -14.04 16.70
CA THR A 75 1.92 -13.34 15.46
C THR A 75 1.65 -14.36 14.35
N HIS A 76 0.63 -14.12 13.53
CA HIS A 76 0.14 -14.98 12.45
C HIS A 76 -0.67 -16.21 12.89
N ASP A 77 -0.86 -16.45 14.19
CA ASP A 77 -1.81 -17.46 14.65
C ASP A 77 -3.23 -17.10 14.22
N VAL A 78 -4.01 -18.12 13.88
CA VAL A 78 -5.45 -17.96 13.63
C VAL A 78 -6.20 -18.17 14.93
N VAL A 79 -7.01 -17.18 15.31
CA VAL A 79 -7.73 -17.17 16.58
C VAL A 79 -9.22 -17.00 16.36
N VAL A 80 -9.98 -17.58 17.29
CA VAL A 80 -11.43 -17.45 17.37
C VAL A 80 -11.75 -16.42 18.43
N VAL A 81 -12.46 -15.37 18.02
CA VAL A 81 -12.81 -14.23 18.84
C VAL A 81 -14.31 -14.12 19.03
N GLU A 82 -14.73 -13.43 20.07
CA GLU A 82 -16.14 -13.13 20.30
C GLU A 82 -16.65 -12.03 19.35
N SER A 83 -17.81 -12.27 18.73
CA SER A 83 -18.47 -11.28 17.87
C SER A 83 -19.43 -10.40 18.69
N GLY A 84 -19.58 -9.13 18.30
CA GLY A 84 -20.40 -8.17 19.06
C GLY A 84 -21.91 -8.34 18.93
N THR A 85 -22.34 -9.18 17.99
CA THR A 85 -23.76 -9.45 17.73
C THR A 85 -24.14 -10.90 18.02
N GLY A 86 -23.31 -11.59 18.80
CA GLY A 86 -23.42 -13.01 19.14
C GLY A 86 -22.68 -13.92 18.15
N GLY A 87 -22.27 -15.09 18.63
CA GLY A 87 -21.45 -16.05 17.88
C GLY A 87 -19.95 -15.78 17.97
N TYR A 88 -19.15 -16.53 17.21
CA TYR A 88 -17.71 -16.33 17.13
C TYR A 88 -17.31 -15.83 15.74
N ASP A 89 -16.08 -15.32 15.66
CA ASP A 89 -15.47 -14.87 14.43
C ASP A 89 -14.02 -15.35 14.35
N THR A 90 -13.49 -15.51 13.15
CA THR A 90 -12.16 -16.10 12.94
C THR A 90 -11.25 -15.10 12.25
N GLY A 91 -10.11 -14.79 12.85
CA GLY A 91 -9.17 -13.81 12.35
C GLY A 91 -7.72 -14.20 12.57
N VAL A 92 -6.82 -13.46 11.93
CA VAL A 92 -5.36 -13.70 11.99
C VAL A 92 -4.73 -12.65 12.90
N VAL A 93 -3.91 -13.10 13.83
CA VAL A 93 -3.19 -12.22 14.75
C VAL A 93 -2.13 -11.44 14.00
N THR A 94 -2.16 -10.11 14.09
CA THR A 94 -1.19 -9.25 13.41
C THR A 94 -0.08 -8.79 14.35
N ILE A 95 -0.45 -8.36 15.56
CA ILE A 95 0.50 -7.82 16.56
C ILE A 95 0.13 -8.35 17.94
N THR A 96 1.15 -8.75 18.70
CA THR A 96 1.08 -9.14 20.11
C THR A 96 2.05 -8.29 20.93
N GLY A 97 1.93 -8.33 22.26
CA GLY A 97 2.85 -7.65 23.18
C GLY A 97 2.61 -6.14 23.32
N GLU A 98 3.63 -5.43 23.83
CA GLU A 98 3.56 -4.01 24.16
C GLU A 98 3.28 -3.10 22.95
N LEU A 99 3.61 -3.55 21.74
CA LEU A 99 3.31 -2.86 20.49
C LEU A 99 1.80 -2.64 20.30
N VAL A 100 0.96 -3.51 20.85
CA VAL A 100 -0.50 -3.35 20.79
C VAL A 100 -0.94 -2.12 21.58
N LYS A 101 -0.34 -1.82 22.73
CA LYS A 101 -0.66 -0.62 23.51
C LYS A 101 -0.31 0.67 22.77
N LEU A 102 0.84 0.69 22.08
CA LEU A 102 1.21 1.82 21.21
C LEU A 102 0.21 1.99 20.07
N GLN A 103 -0.27 0.90 19.48
CA GLN A 103 -1.30 0.93 18.44
C GLN A 103 -2.66 1.42 18.95
N MET A 104 -3.08 0.96 20.13
CA MET A 104 -4.31 1.42 20.78
C MET A 104 -4.25 2.91 21.08
N LYS A 105 -3.12 3.40 21.61
CA LYS A 105 -2.89 4.84 21.85
C LYS A 105 -2.96 5.64 20.55
N ARG A 106 -2.36 5.13 19.46
CA ARG A 106 -2.42 5.77 18.14
C ARG A 106 -3.85 5.84 17.60
N LYS A 107 -4.63 4.76 17.73
CA LYS A 107 -6.04 4.71 17.33
C LYS A 107 -7.01 5.34 18.35
N ARG A 108 -6.49 5.89 19.46
CA ARG A 108 -7.25 6.51 20.55
C ARG A 108 -8.31 5.58 21.17
N VAL A 109 -8.00 4.29 21.28
CA VAL A 109 -8.86 3.30 21.93
C VAL A 109 -8.43 3.15 23.39
N PRO A 110 -9.31 3.44 24.37
CA PRO A 110 -8.96 3.29 25.79
C PRO A 110 -8.94 1.81 26.18
N GLU A 111 -8.07 1.43 27.12
CA GLU A 111 -7.91 0.02 27.54
C GLU A 111 -9.18 -0.57 28.17
N ASN A 112 -10.01 0.28 28.77
CA ASN A 112 -11.25 -0.10 29.46
C ASN A 112 -12.51 0.01 28.59
N SER A 113 -12.42 0.23 27.28
CA SER A 113 -13.64 0.25 26.46
C SER A 113 -14.32 -1.12 26.44
N ASP A 114 -15.64 -1.12 26.57
CA ASP A 114 -16.49 -2.33 26.44
C ASP A 114 -16.51 -2.89 25.01
N ASP A 115 -16.04 -2.10 24.03
CA ASP A 115 -15.92 -2.51 22.64
C ASP A 115 -14.81 -3.57 22.42
N ILE A 116 -13.87 -3.73 23.36
CA ILE A 116 -12.77 -4.70 23.27
C ILE A 116 -13.24 -6.05 23.83
N LYS A 117 -13.55 -6.96 22.91
CA LYS A 117 -14.07 -8.30 23.21
C LYS A 117 -12.98 -9.30 23.55
N GLY A 118 -13.38 -10.46 24.07
CA GLY A 118 -12.46 -11.54 24.42
C GLY A 118 -12.02 -12.39 23.22
N ILE A 119 -10.80 -12.90 23.28
CA ILE A 119 -10.37 -14.07 22.50
C ILE A 119 -10.86 -15.32 23.21
N ILE A 120 -11.53 -16.21 22.47
CA ILE A 120 -12.10 -17.44 23.01
C ILE A 120 -11.02 -18.52 23.05
N ARG A 121 -10.38 -18.79 21.90
CA ARG A 121 -9.36 -19.85 21.74
C ARG A 121 -8.54 -19.69 20.47
N LYS A 122 -7.46 -20.47 20.32
CA LYS A 122 -6.84 -20.71 19.02
C LYS A 122 -7.78 -21.51 18.11
N ALA A 123 -7.73 -21.25 16.81
CA ALA A 123 -8.59 -21.92 15.85
C ALA A 123 -8.21 -23.41 15.73
N ASN A 124 -9.21 -24.29 15.81
CA ASN A 124 -9.03 -25.71 15.54
C ASN A 124 -9.11 -25.99 14.03
N GLU A 125 -8.71 -27.19 13.58
CA GLU A 125 -8.82 -27.59 12.17
C GLU A 125 -10.24 -27.44 11.59
N TYR A 126 -11.26 -27.69 12.41
CA TYR A 126 -12.65 -27.51 12.01
C TYR A 126 -12.99 -26.02 11.76
N ASP A 127 -12.47 -25.13 12.62
CA ASP A 127 -12.68 -23.69 12.50
C ASP A 127 -11.94 -23.14 11.27
N LEU A 128 -10.75 -23.67 10.97
CA LEU A 128 -9.98 -23.35 9.76
C LEU A 128 -10.70 -23.77 8.48
N LYS A 129 -11.25 -25.00 8.43
CA LYS A 129 -12.03 -25.47 7.27
C LYS A 129 -13.26 -24.58 7.03
N LYS A 130 -14.02 -24.27 8.08
CA LYS A 130 -15.16 -23.34 7.98
C LYS A 130 -14.76 -21.97 7.48
N TRP A 131 -13.63 -21.45 7.96
CA TRP A 131 -13.12 -20.15 7.55
C TRP A 131 -12.73 -20.14 6.06
N GLU A 132 -12.12 -21.23 5.58
CA GLU A 132 -11.82 -21.41 4.15
C GLU A 132 -13.09 -21.55 3.30
N ASP A 133 -14.04 -22.36 3.72
CA ASP A 133 -15.34 -22.54 3.05
C ASP A 133 -16.07 -21.19 2.94
N ALA A 134 -16.13 -20.41 4.02
CA ALA A 134 -16.74 -19.08 4.03
C ALA A 134 -16.06 -18.13 3.03
N ARG A 135 -14.73 -18.19 2.93
CA ARG A 135 -13.95 -17.36 1.98
C ARG A 135 -14.20 -17.75 0.53
N THR A 136 -14.44 -19.03 0.23
CA THR A 136 -14.84 -19.44 -1.13
C THR A 136 -16.25 -18.95 -1.47
N LEU A 137 -17.16 -18.98 -0.49
CA LEU A 137 -18.54 -18.56 -0.66
C LEU A 137 -18.69 -17.04 -0.84
N ASP A 138 -17.79 -16.23 -0.28
CA ASP A 138 -17.78 -14.76 -0.40
C ASP A 138 -17.95 -14.30 -1.85
N ARG A 139 -17.16 -14.88 -2.78
CA ARG A 139 -17.11 -14.42 -4.17
C ARG A 139 -18.42 -14.72 -4.90
N ASP A 140 -18.95 -15.92 -4.73
CA ASP A 140 -20.17 -16.36 -5.41
C ASP A 140 -21.39 -15.63 -4.83
N THR A 141 -21.39 -15.41 -3.52
CA THR A 141 -22.41 -14.59 -2.83
C THR A 141 -22.40 -13.16 -3.36
N MET A 142 -21.23 -12.55 -3.51
CA MET A 142 -21.09 -11.20 -4.03
C MET A 142 -21.66 -11.05 -5.45
N VAL A 143 -21.41 -12.03 -6.33
CA VAL A 143 -21.92 -12.02 -7.70
C VAL A 143 -23.46 -12.14 -7.70
N ARG A 144 -24.02 -13.08 -6.94
CA ARG A 144 -25.48 -13.24 -6.83
C ARG A 144 -26.14 -12.03 -6.19
N ALA A 145 -25.56 -11.48 -5.14
CA ALA A 145 -26.06 -10.28 -4.47
C ALA A 145 -26.15 -9.09 -5.43
N ARG A 146 -25.14 -8.89 -6.30
CA ARG A 146 -25.16 -7.87 -7.36
C ARG A 146 -26.25 -8.14 -8.40
N ALA A 147 -26.51 -9.39 -8.76
CA ALA A 147 -27.57 -9.73 -9.71
C ALA A 147 -28.97 -9.39 -9.16
N ILE A 148 -29.24 -9.78 -7.90
CA ILE A 148 -30.52 -9.50 -7.23
C ILE A 148 -30.73 -7.98 -7.06
N ALA A 149 -29.70 -7.24 -6.63
CA ALA A 149 -29.77 -5.79 -6.48
C ALA A 149 -30.12 -5.08 -7.81
N ARG A 150 -29.55 -5.56 -8.93
CA ARG A 150 -29.90 -5.07 -10.27
C ARG A 150 -31.31 -5.45 -10.69
N GLN A 151 -31.77 -6.67 -10.39
CA GLN A 151 -33.13 -7.11 -10.71
C GLN A 151 -34.19 -6.25 -10.00
N MET A 152 -33.89 -5.76 -8.80
CA MET A 152 -34.74 -4.84 -8.04
C MET A 152 -34.57 -3.37 -8.42
N ASN A 153 -33.75 -3.05 -9.43
CA ASN A 153 -33.43 -1.68 -9.88
C ASN A 153 -32.96 -0.74 -8.75
N LEU A 154 -32.24 -1.27 -7.76
CA LEU A 154 -31.69 -0.45 -6.68
C LEU A 154 -30.40 0.23 -7.14
N ASN A 155 -30.31 1.56 -6.99
CA ASN A 155 -29.13 2.34 -7.36
C ASN A 155 -28.03 2.23 -6.29
N MET A 156 -27.40 1.06 -6.20
CA MET A 156 -26.28 0.79 -5.30
C MET A 156 -25.24 -0.14 -5.91
N LYS A 157 -24.02 -0.07 -5.37
CA LYS A 157 -22.92 -0.96 -5.70
C LYS A 157 -22.53 -1.78 -4.48
N ILE A 158 -22.67 -3.10 -4.57
CA ILE A 158 -22.18 -4.01 -3.53
C ILE A 158 -20.68 -4.23 -3.78
N GLY A 159 -19.88 -3.64 -2.90
CA GLY A 159 -18.42 -3.66 -2.98
C GLY A 159 -17.86 -4.98 -2.47
N ASP A 160 -18.29 -5.38 -1.27
CA ASP A 160 -17.71 -6.53 -0.58
C ASP A 160 -18.72 -7.26 0.32
N VAL A 161 -18.47 -8.55 0.60
CA VAL A 161 -19.30 -9.39 1.48
C VAL A 161 -18.40 -10.09 2.48
N GLU A 162 -18.76 -10.09 3.76
CA GLU A 162 -17.97 -10.71 4.81
C GLU A 162 -18.84 -11.64 5.64
N TYR A 163 -18.56 -12.94 5.60
CA TYR A 163 -19.15 -13.91 6.51
C TYR A 163 -18.47 -13.85 7.88
N GLN A 164 -19.30 -13.95 8.92
CA GLN A 164 -18.82 -14.22 10.28
C GLN A 164 -18.28 -15.66 10.37
N GLY A 165 -17.31 -15.93 11.26
CA GLY A 165 -16.74 -17.28 11.47
C GLY A 165 -17.76 -18.42 11.69
N ASP A 166 -18.93 -18.13 12.26
CA ASP A 166 -20.04 -19.09 12.41
C ASP A 166 -20.75 -19.47 11.10
N GLY A 167 -20.61 -18.64 10.05
CA GLY A 167 -21.34 -18.73 8.78
C GLY A 167 -22.81 -18.30 8.84
N LYS A 168 -23.34 -17.98 10.03
CA LYS A 168 -24.77 -17.65 10.24
C LYS A 168 -25.13 -16.22 9.90
N LYS A 169 -24.15 -15.31 9.90
CA LYS A 169 -24.32 -13.88 9.62
C LYS A 169 -23.36 -13.48 8.52
N ALA A 170 -23.83 -12.66 7.58
CA ALA A 170 -22.96 -11.98 6.63
C ALA A 170 -23.25 -10.49 6.58
N THR A 171 -22.16 -9.73 6.49
CA THR A 171 -22.17 -8.29 6.39
C THR A 171 -21.85 -7.88 4.96
N PHE A 172 -22.79 -7.18 4.32
CA PHE A 172 -22.69 -6.69 2.96
C PHE A 172 -22.32 -5.21 2.98
N TYR A 173 -21.20 -4.88 2.37
CA TYR A 173 -20.72 -3.51 2.24
C TYR A 173 -21.12 -2.94 0.89
N TYR A 174 -21.79 -1.79 0.90
CA TYR A 174 -22.27 -1.15 -0.31
C TYR A 174 -21.97 0.35 -0.34
N THR A 175 -21.81 0.87 -1.56
CA THR A 175 -21.69 2.29 -1.84
C THR A 175 -22.95 2.73 -2.60
N ALA A 176 -23.55 3.84 -2.17
CA ALA A 176 -24.69 4.46 -2.84
C ALA A 176 -24.60 5.98 -2.67
N ASP A 177 -25.00 6.73 -3.69
CA ASP A 177 -25.02 8.20 -3.67
C ASP A 177 -26.27 8.74 -2.95
N GLU A 178 -27.40 8.02 -3.07
CA GLU A 178 -28.68 8.35 -2.45
C GLU A 178 -29.08 7.31 -1.40
N ARG A 179 -30.08 7.64 -0.57
CA ARG A 179 -30.65 6.72 0.40
C ARG A 179 -31.41 5.62 -0.34
N VAL A 180 -30.99 4.37 -0.14
CA VAL A 180 -31.63 3.20 -0.77
C VAL A 180 -32.52 2.47 0.25
N ASP A 181 -33.75 2.11 -0.14
CA ASP A 181 -34.58 1.21 0.65
C ASP A 181 -34.19 -0.25 0.35
N PHE A 182 -33.57 -0.91 1.33
CA PHE A 182 -33.06 -2.27 1.22
C PHE A 182 -33.94 -3.29 1.95
N ARG A 183 -35.15 -2.95 2.42
CA ARG A 183 -36.00 -3.87 3.17
C ARG A 183 -36.38 -5.13 2.39
N GLU A 184 -36.74 -4.96 1.12
CA GLU A 184 -37.06 -6.09 0.23
C GLU A 184 -35.79 -6.88 -0.16
N LEU A 185 -34.68 -6.17 -0.36
CA LEU A 185 -33.38 -6.77 -0.65
C LEU A 185 -32.93 -7.71 0.47
N ILE A 186 -33.07 -7.29 1.74
CA ILE A 186 -32.75 -8.11 2.90
C ILE A 186 -33.58 -9.40 2.91
N LYS A 187 -34.89 -9.32 2.60
CA LYS A 187 -35.75 -10.51 2.54
C LYS A 187 -35.30 -11.49 1.46
N SER A 188 -34.93 -10.98 0.28
CA SER A 188 -34.44 -11.81 -0.81
C SER A 188 -33.06 -12.41 -0.53
N PHE A 189 -32.14 -11.66 0.11
CA PHE A 189 -30.85 -12.20 0.53
C PHE A 189 -31.00 -13.26 1.61
N ALA A 190 -31.88 -13.06 2.60
CA ALA A 190 -32.18 -14.06 3.62
C ALA A 190 -32.79 -15.33 3.01
N LYS A 191 -33.61 -15.20 1.97
CA LYS A 191 -34.21 -16.34 1.26
C LYS A 191 -33.19 -17.11 0.41
N GLU A 192 -32.30 -16.41 -0.27
CA GLU A 192 -31.31 -17.02 -1.19
C GLU A 192 -30.15 -17.66 -0.44
N PHE A 193 -29.63 -16.99 0.60
CA PHE A 193 -28.41 -17.39 1.28
C PHE A 193 -28.68 -18.08 2.63
N HIS A 194 -29.91 -18.05 3.15
CA HIS A 194 -30.30 -18.65 4.43
C HIS A 194 -29.46 -18.17 5.63
N ILE A 195 -29.03 -16.91 5.61
CA ILE A 195 -28.22 -16.26 6.64
C ILE A 195 -28.87 -14.98 7.15
N LYS A 196 -28.43 -14.52 8.33
CA LYS A 196 -28.75 -13.19 8.83
C LYS A 196 -27.93 -12.16 8.07
N VAL A 197 -28.62 -11.24 7.40
CA VAL A 197 -28.01 -10.22 6.55
C VAL A 197 -27.87 -8.91 7.33
N GLU A 198 -26.69 -8.32 7.25
CA GLU A 198 -26.42 -6.98 7.76
C GLU A 198 -25.87 -6.09 6.64
N MET A 199 -26.45 -4.91 6.45
CA MET A 199 -26.08 -3.99 5.38
C MET A 199 -25.30 -2.81 5.96
N HIS A 200 -24.09 -2.57 5.47
CA HIS A 200 -23.25 -1.45 5.87
C HIS A 200 -22.94 -0.54 4.68
N GLN A 201 -23.31 0.74 4.82
CA GLN A 201 -22.94 1.75 3.82
C GLN A 201 -21.50 2.19 4.06
N ILE A 202 -20.69 2.18 3.00
CA ILE A 202 -19.31 2.65 3.02
C ILE A 202 -19.12 3.78 2.00
N GLY A 203 -18.18 4.69 2.29
CA GLY A 203 -17.81 5.73 1.34
C GLY A 203 -16.92 5.17 0.22
N ALA A 204 -16.93 5.82 -0.95
CA ALA A 204 -16.13 5.41 -2.11
C ALA A 204 -14.62 5.25 -1.83
N ARG A 205 -14.07 6.01 -0.87
CA ARG A 205 -12.66 5.88 -0.46
C ARG A 205 -12.41 4.64 0.40
N GLN A 206 -13.33 4.30 1.30
CA GLN A 206 -13.25 3.10 2.12
C GLN A 206 -13.46 1.85 1.26
N GLU A 207 -14.34 1.92 0.26
CA GLU A 207 -14.49 0.88 -0.77
C GLU A 207 -13.17 0.63 -1.49
N ALA A 208 -12.50 1.69 -1.96
CA ALA A 208 -11.18 1.56 -2.60
C ALA A 208 -10.10 1.03 -1.64
N GLY A 209 -10.16 1.37 -0.35
CA GLY A 209 -9.24 0.83 0.67
C GLY A 209 -9.45 -0.66 0.93
N ARG A 210 -10.70 -1.14 0.87
CA ARG A 210 -11.05 -2.55 1.10
C ARG A 210 -10.78 -3.44 -0.11
N ILE A 211 -11.09 -2.96 -1.31
CA ILE A 211 -10.77 -3.66 -2.56
C ILE A 211 -9.25 -3.67 -2.79
N GLY A 212 -8.57 -2.61 -2.37
CA GLY A 212 -7.16 -2.38 -2.66
C GLY A 212 -6.93 -1.98 -4.11
N GLY A 213 -5.67 -1.77 -4.48
CA GLY A 213 -5.28 -1.40 -5.83
C GLY A 213 -3.96 -0.66 -5.89
N ILE A 214 -3.62 -0.18 -7.07
CA ILE A 214 -2.38 0.57 -7.34
C ILE A 214 -2.75 2.03 -7.63
N GLY A 215 -2.14 2.95 -6.90
CA GLY A 215 -2.29 4.38 -7.08
C GLY A 215 -1.59 4.88 -8.35
N SER A 216 -1.87 6.13 -8.74
CA SER A 216 -1.16 6.77 -9.87
C SER A 216 0.35 6.90 -9.65
N CYS A 217 0.83 6.76 -8.41
CA CYS A 217 2.23 6.75 -8.04
C CYS A 217 2.91 5.38 -8.23
N GLY A 218 2.19 4.36 -8.71
CA GLY A 218 2.72 3.00 -8.90
C GLY A 218 2.85 2.18 -7.61
N ARG A 219 2.55 2.76 -6.45
CA ARG A 219 2.47 2.07 -5.16
C ARG A 219 1.04 1.60 -4.88
N GLU A 220 0.90 0.64 -3.97
CA GLU A 220 -0.40 0.28 -3.40
C GLU A 220 -1.11 1.50 -2.78
N LEU A 221 -2.44 1.45 -2.71
CA LEU A 221 -3.24 2.56 -2.20
C LEU A 221 -2.89 2.86 -0.74
N CYS A 222 -2.65 4.14 -0.41
CA CYS A 222 -2.39 4.55 0.97
C CYS A 222 -3.56 4.19 1.91
N CYS A 223 -4.80 4.18 1.37
CA CYS A 223 -6.03 3.84 2.09
C CYS A 223 -6.16 2.36 2.45
N SER A 224 -5.45 1.45 1.77
CA SER A 224 -5.45 0.02 2.07
C SER A 224 -4.28 -0.40 2.97
N THR A 225 -3.33 0.50 3.21
CA THR A 225 -2.05 0.19 3.86
C THR A 225 -1.95 0.77 5.25
N TRP A 226 -1.90 2.10 5.36
CA TRP A 226 -1.60 2.78 6.63
C TRP A 226 -2.53 3.97 6.92
N LEU A 227 -3.08 4.62 5.89
CA LEU A 227 -3.94 5.79 6.06
C LEU A 227 -5.39 5.35 6.33
N THR A 228 -5.77 5.35 7.60
CA THR A 228 -7.10 4.93 8.07
C THR A 228 -8.06 6.09 8.31
N GLU A 229 -7.55 7.27 8.66
CA GLU A 229 -8.34 8.47 8.92
C GLU A 229 -8.32 9.41 7.69
N PHE A 230 -9.51 9.74 7.19
CA PHE A 230 -9.66 10.54 5.97
C PHE A 230 -10.20 11.93 6.27
N LYS A 231 -9.33 12.93 6.18
CA LYS A 231 -9.75 14.33 6.16
C LYS A 231 -10.34 14.70 4.80
N THR A 232 -11.24 15.68 4.78
CA THR A 232 -11.73 16.29 3.55
C THR A 232 -10.60 17.04 2.86
N VAL A 233 -10.50 16.89 1.54
CA VAL A 233 -9.44 17.49 0.72
C VAL A 233 -10.06 18.60 -0.10
N SER A 234 -9.44 19.79 -0.06
CA SER A 234 -9.84 20.95 -0.85
C SER A 234 -8.95 21.12 -2.08
N THR A 235 -9.45 21.85 -3.08
CA THR A 235 -8.65 22.23 -4.26
C THR A 235 -7.60 23.30 -3.93
N THR A 236 -7.66 23.93 -2.75
CA THR A 236 -6.67 24.92 -2.31
C THR A 236 -5.31 24.27 -2.04
N ALA A 237 -5.28 23.05 -1.50
CA ALA A 237 -4.02 22.30 -1.29
C ALA A 237 -3.25 22.10 -2.60
N ALA A 238 -3.96 21.81 -3.70
CA ALA A 238 -3.36 21.65 -5.02
C ALA A 238 -2.74 22.95 -5.56
N ARG A 239 -3.26 24.12 -5.17
CA ARG A 239 -2.70 25.43 -5.56
C ARG A 239 -1.38 25.70 -4.85
N TYR A 240 -1.29 25.42 -3.55
CA TYR A 240 -0.03 25.55 -2.80
C TYR A 240 1.07 24.63 -3.34
N GLN A 241 0.69 23.45 -3.80
CA GLN A 241 1.61 22.48 -4.44
C GLN A 241 1.90 22.80 -5.91
N GLN A 242 1.38 23.92 -6.43
CA GLN A 242 1.55 24.37 -7.82
C GLN A 242 1.18 23.30 -8.87
N MET A 243 0.22 22.43 -8.53
CA MET A 243 -0.26 21.40 -9.44
C MET A 243 -1.34 21.97 -10.36
N SER A 244 -1.31 21.50 -11.62
CA SER A 244 -2.33 21.84 -12.60
C SER A 244 -3.72 21.46 -12.07
N ILE A 245 -4.68 22.38 -12.18
CA ILE A 245 -6.09 22.18 -11.77
C ILE A 245 -6.83 21.34 -12.82
N ASN A 246 -6.31 20.16 -13.13
CA ASN A 246 -6.98 19.17 -13.97
C ASN A 246 -7.57 18.08 -13.07
N GLN A 247 -8.88 17.89 -13.14
CA GLN A 247 -9.61 16.92 -12.32
C GLN A 247 -9.08 15.49 -12.50
N ALA A 248 -8.67 15.08 -13.70
CA ALA A 248 -8.14 13.73 -13.93
C ALA A 248 -6.82 13.47 -13.18
N LYS A 249 -5.99 14.51 -13.00
CA LYS A 249 -4.71 14.39 -12.27
C LYS A 249 -4.89 14.48 -10.76
N LEU A 250 -5.89 15.24 -10.29
CA LEU A 250 -6.16 15.45 -8.87
C LEU A 250 -7.07 14.38 -8.26
N SER A 251 -7.88 13.70 -9.08
CA SER A 251 -8.71 12.59 -8.63
C SER A 251 -7.87 11.33 -8.35
N GLY A 252 -8.16 10.67 -7.24
CA GLY A 252 -7.63 9.35 -6.92
C GLY A 252 -8.49 8.25 -7.53
N GLN A 253 -8.06 6.99 -7.34
CA GLN A 253 -8.80 5.82 -7.84
C GLN A 253 -10.21 5.68 -7.25
N CYS A 254 -10.45 6.30 -6.10
CA CYS A 254 -11.78 6.39 -5.47
C CYS A 254 -12.71 7.44 -6.12
N GLY A 255 -12.29 8.12 -7.19
CA GLY A 255 -13.08 9.15 -7.87
C GLY A 255 -13.21 10.50 -7.12
N ARG A 256 -12.62 10.60 -5.92
CA ARG A 256 -12.51 11.84 -5.13
C ARG A 256 -11.09 12.40 -5.20
N LEU A 257 -10.88 13.64 -4.75
CA LEU A 257 -9.55 14.24 -4.68
C LEU A 257 -8.56 13.36 -3.89
N LYS A 258 -7.29 13.32 -4.34
CA LYS A 258 -6.22 12.53 -3.72
C LYS A 258 -5.98 12.97 -2.28
N CYS A 259 -5.98 12.01 -1.35
CA CYS A 259 -5.61 12.25 0.04
C CYS A 259 -4.13 12.63 0.23
N CYS A 260 -3.26 12.25 -0.72
CA CYS A 260 -1.86 12.67 -0.77
C CYS A 260 -1.71 14.20 -0.77
N LEU A 261 -2.67 14.93 -1.34
CA LEU A 261 -2.67 16.40 -1.35
C LEU A 261 -2.59 16.97 0.06
N ASN A 262 -3.38 16.43 1.00
CA ASN A 262 -3.34 16.90 2.38
C ASN A 262 -2.13 16.34 3.14
N TYR A 263 -1.74 15.10 2.85
CA TYR A 263 -0.61 14.46 3.52
C TYR A 263 0.71 15.21 3.27
N GLU A 264 0.92 15.67 2.04
CA GLU A 264 2.15 16.37 1.65
C GLU A 264 2.09 17.87 1.95
N LEU A 265 0.89 18.44 2.18
CA LEU A 265 0.69 19.89 2.28
C LEU A 265 1.59 20.55 3.33
N ASP A 266 1.70 19.95 4.51
CA ASP A 266 2.49 20.53 5.62
C ASP A 266 3.97 20.62 5.24
N THR A 267 4.53 19.57 4.64
CA THR A 267 5.92 19.57 4.13
C THR A 267 6.13 20.64 3.06
N TYR A 268 5.14 20.86 2.19
CA TYR A 268 5.21 21.93 1.20
C TYR A 268 5.13 23.33 1.84
N MET A 269 4.31 23.52 2.86
CA MET A 269 4.20 24.80 3.59
C MET A 269 5.50 25.13 4.31
N ASP A 270 6.11 24.15 4.97
CA ASP A 270 7.42 24.30 5.61
C ASP A 270 8.50 24.64 4.59
N ALA A 271 8.52 23.92 3.46
CA ALA A 271 9.47 24.19 2.39
C ALA A 271 9.29 25.61 1.81
N LEU A 272 8.05 26.11 1.66
CA LEU A 272 7.77 27.46 1.16
C LEU A 272 8.21 28.55 2.13
N HIS A 273 8.26 28.30 3.43
CA HIS A 273 8.72 29.28 4.42
C HIS A 273 10.20 29.66 4.22
N ASP A 274 11.02 28.73 3.71
CA ASP A 274 12.42 29.00 3.37
C ASP A 274 12.58 29.95 2.18
N PHE A 275 11.60 30.01 1.27
CA PHE A 275 11.69 30.82 0.08
C PHE A 275 11.41 32.29 0.42
N PRO A 276 12.18 33.23 -0.16
CA PRO A 276 11.91 34.64 0.05
C PRO A 276 10.56 35.03 -0.57
N GLN A 277 9.71 35.65 0.24
CA GLN A 277 8.38 36.11 -0.18
C GLN A 277 8.47 37.40 -1.00
N HIS A 278 7.58 37.58 -1.98
CA HIS A 278 7.45 38.78 -2.81
C HIS A 278 8.64 39.13 -3.73
N ILE A 279 9.42 38.15 -4.16
CA ILE A 279 10.47 38.36 -5.17
C ILE A 279 9.95 37.97 -6.55
N ASP A 280 9.16 38.87 -7.14
CA ASP A 280 8.70 38.70 -8.52
C ASP A 280 9.75 39.20 -9.54
N ARG A 281 10.62 40.11 -9.09
CA ARG A 281 11.64 40.77 -9.91
C ARG A 281 12.98 40.85 -9.19
N LEU A 282 14.06 40.64 -9.93
CA LEU A 282 15.43 40.92 -9.51
C LEU A 282 16.05 41.90 -10.49
N GLU A 283 16.68 42.95 -9.97
CA GLU A 283 17.45 43.89 -10.77
C GLU A 283 18.91 43.43 -10.86
N THR A 284 19.46 43.45 -12.06
CA THR A 284 20.89 43.27 -12.32
C THR A 284 21.36 44.38 -13.26
N GLU A 285 22.68 44.49 -13.47
CA GLU A 285 23.24 45.47 -14.41
C GLU A 285 22.81 45.21 -15.87
N THR A 286 22.56 43.94 -16.21
CA THR A 286 22.09 43.49 -17.53
C THR A 286 20.61 43.74 -17.79
N GLY A 287 19.78 43.88 -16.75
CA GLY A 287 18.35 44.16 -16.88
C GLY A 287 17.51 43.66 -15.72
N ILE A 288 16.18 43.68 -15.89
CA ILE A 288 15.23 43.17 -14.90
C ILE A 288 14.88 41.73 -15.24
N ALA A 289 15.15 40.83 -14.30
CA ALA A 289 14.82 39.42 -14.40
C ALA A 289 13.50 39.12 -13.66
N TYR A 290 12.57 38.44 -14.33
CA TYR A 290 11.26 38.07 -13.78
C TYR A 290 11.23 36.61 -13.38
N LEU A 291 10.59 36.32 -12.24
CA LEU A 291 10.38 34.95 -11.77
C LEU A 291 9.37 34.24 -12.68
N GLN A 292 9.76 33.10 -13.25
CA GLN A 292 8.91 32.30 -14.14
C GLN A 292 8.41 31.03 -13.45
N LYS A 293 9.28 30.36 -12.70
CA LYS A 293 8.96 29.09 -12.04
C LYS A 293 9.72 28.95 -10.73
N THR A 294 9.02 28.52 -9.70
CA THR A 294 9.59 28.07 -8.42
C THR A 294 9.62 26.54 -8.39
N ASP A 295 10.78 25.95 -8.17
CA ASP A 295 10.92 24.51 -7.94
C ASP A 295 11.18 24.28 -6.44
N ILE A 296 10.12 23.87 -5.73
CA ILE A 296 10.11 23.73 -4.26
C ILE A 296 11.06 22.61 -3.83
N PHE A 297 11.08 21.49 -4.55
CA PHE A 297 11.89 20.32 -4.18
C PHE A 297 13.38 20.53 -4.44
N LYS A 298 13.73 21.19 -5.56
CA LYS A 298 15.12 21.47 -5.89
C LYS A 298 15.68 22.70 -5.17
N ARG A 299 14.84 23.44 -4.42
CA ARG A 299 15.19 24.72 -3.80
C ARG A 299 15.82 25.69 -4.81
N MET A 300 15.20 25.78 -6.00
CA MET A 300 15.66 26.63 -7.10
C MET A 300 14.53 27.50 -7.64
N LEU A 301 14.87 28.72 -8.02
CA LEU A 301 13.99 29.67 -8.69
C LEU A 301 14.52 29.93 -10.10
N TRP A 302 13.62 29.93 -11.08
CA TRP A 302 13.94 30.14 -12.49
C TRP A 302 13.54 31.55 -12.89
N PHE A 303 14.53 32.35 -13.26
CA PHE A 303 14.35 33.72 -13.71
C PHE A 303 14.61 33.84 -15.22
N ALA A 304 13.93 34.76 -15.88
CA ALA A 304 14.18 35.10 -17.28
C ALA A 304 14.18 36.62 -17.45
N TYR A 305 15.08 37.14 -18.28
CA TYR A 305 15.05 38.56 -18.66
C TYR A 305 13.92 38.82 -19.65
N LYS A 306 13.40 40.06 -19.68
CA LYS A 306 12.24 40.45 -20.49
C LYS A 306 12.38 40.14 -21.99
N GLU A 307 13.60 40.11 -22.50
CA GLU A 307 13.90 39.91 -23.93
C GLU A 307 14.46 38.50 -24.25
N SER A 308 14.67 37.66 -23.23
CA SER A 308 15.30 36.34 -23.41
C SER A 308 14.37 35.20 -23.00
N THR A 309 14.25 34.17 -23.84
CA THR A 309 13.56 32.91 -23.50
C THR A 309 14.44 31.96 -22.67
N VAL A 310 15.66 32.37 -22.32
CA VAL A 310 16.60 31.54 -21.55
C VAL A 310 16.24 31.62 -20.06
N TYR A 311 15.99 30.46 -19.46
CA TYR A 311 15.75 30.37 -18.03
C TYR A 311 17.08 30.22 -17.27
N HIS A 312 17.29 31.11 -16.31
CA HIS A 312 18.44 31.11 -15.40
C HIS A 312 18.02 30.50 -14.05
N PRO A 313 18.54 29.31 -13.68
CA PRO A 313 18.28 28.72 -12.37
C PRO A 313 19.17 29.38 -11.30
N LEU A 314 18.56 29.82 -10.21
CA LEU A 314 19.23 30.34 -9.02
C LEU A 314 18.82 29.55 -7.77
N THR A 315 19.74 29.39 -6.82
CA THR A 315 19.44 28.80 -5.50
C THR A 315 18.72 29.81 -4.60
N VAL A 316 17.96 29.31 -3.62
CA VAL A 316 17.24 30.17 -2.66
C VAL A 316 18.17 31.14 -1.93
N GLU A 317 19.35 30.69 -1.53
CA GLU A 317 20.36 31.51 -0.85
C GLU A 317 20.84 32.66 -1.74
N ARG A 318 21.20 32.35 -2.99
CA ARG A 318 21.66 33.36 -3.95
C ARG A 318 20.57 34.39 -4.26
N VAL A 319 19.31 33.96 -4.33
CA VAL A 319 18.18 34.89 -4.53
C VAL A 319 18.01 35.81 -3.32
N LYS A 320 18.20 35.33 -2.09
CA LYS A 320 18.18 36.17 -0.88
C LYS A 320 19.31 37.21 -0.90
N GLU A 321 20.52 36.80 -1.26
CA GLU A 321 21.66 37.72 -1.40
C GLU A 321 21.38 38.84 -2.42
N ILE A 322 20.93 38.48 -3.62
CA ILE A 322 20.64 39.45 -4.69
C ILE A 322 19.48 40.37 -4.25
N ALA A 323 18.49 39.85 -3.53
CA ALA A 323 17.39 40.65 -3.01
C ALA A 323 17.83 41.66 -1.95
N GLU A 324 18.76 41.28 -1.07
CA GLU A 324 19.36 42.19 -0.09
C GLU A 324 20.23 43.24 -0.77
N MET A 325 21.02 42.86 -1.78
CA MET A 325 21.79 43.80 -2.61
C MET A 325 20.86 44.83 -3.29
N ASN A 326 19.75 44.36 -3.88
CA ASN A 326 18.76 45.23 -4.52
C ASN A 326 18.07 46.16 -3.51
N LYS A 327 17.78 45.70 -2.28
CA LYS A 327 17.26 46.57 -1.20
C LYS A 327 18.28 47.63 -0.78
N ASN A 328 19.57 47.29 -0.80
CA ASN A 328 20.67 48.19 -0.49
C ASN A 328 21.08 49.08 -1.70
N GLY A 329 20.42 48.93 -2.85
CA GLY A 329 20.66 49.73 -4.06
C GLY A 329 21.86 49.30 -4.89
N THR A 330 22.51 48.17 -4.58
CA THR A 330 23.63 47.62 -5.35
C THR A 330 23.13 46.57 -6.35
N LYS A 331 23.42 46.78 -7.64
CA LYS A 331 23.00 45.87 -8.72
C LYS A 331 24.11 44.88 -9.03
N PRO A 332 23.90 43.56 -8.89
CA PRO A 332 24.92 42.59 -9.27
C PRO A 332 25.08 42.49 -10.79
N THR A 333 26.32 42.25 -11.23
CA THR A 333 26.73 42.21 -12.65
C THR A 333 26.14 41.04 -13.44
N ASP A 334 25.94 39.87 -12.81
CA ASP A 334 25.29 38.73 -13.45
C ASP A 334 24.50 37.88 -12.43
N LEU A 335 23.50 37.15 -12.91
CA LEU A 335 22.63 36.30 -12.07
C LEU A 335 23.38 35.10 -11.47
N GLY A 336 24.66 34.89 -11.78
CA GLY A 336 25.44 33.77 -11.22
C GLY A 336 24.75 32.43 -11.45
N ALA A 337 24.09 32.28 -12.61
CA ALA A 337 23.30 31.09 -12.92
C ALA A 337 24.23 29.88 -12.91
N ILE A 338 23.87 28.87 -12.11
CA ILE A 338 24.54 27.57 -12.20
C ILE A 338 24.27 27.08 -13.62
N LYS A 339 25.31 27.02 -14.46
CA LYS A 339 25.23 26.37 -15.76
C LYS A 339 25.00 24.88 -15.49
N LEU A 340 23.72 24.49 -15.42
CA LEU A 340 23.33 23.09 -15.49
C LEU A 340 23.80 22.59 -16.85
N ALA A 341 25.00 22.01 -16.90
CA ALA A 341 25.38 21.17 -18.02
C ALA A 341 24.24 20.15 -18.19
N PRO A 342 23.73 19.92 -19.41
CA PRO A 342 22.73 18.89 -19.60
C PRO A 342 23.39 17.57 -19.21
N VAL A 343 23.06 17.07 -18.02
CA VAL A 343 23.38 15.70 -17.66
C VAL A 343 22.54 14.86 -18.61
N LYS A 344 23.17 14.39 -19.69
CA LYS A 344 22.65 13.24 -20.43
C LYS A 344 22.72 12.07 -19.47
N GLU A 345 21.70 11.91 -18.64
CA GLU A 345 21.47 10.65 -17.96
C GLU A 345 21.05 9.66 -19.03
N THR A 346 22.04 9.02 -19.65
CA THR A 346 21.82 7.78 -20.39
C THR A 346 21.47 6.73 -19.35
N TYR A 347 20.19 6.63 -19.02
CA TYR A 347 19.67 5.43 -18.41
C TYR A 347 19.79 4.31 -19.45
N GLU A 348 20.83 3.48 -19.34
CA GLU A 348 20.80 2.15 -19.95
C GLU A 348 19.72 1.35 -19.23
N PHE A 349 18.51 1.37 -19.78
CA PHE A 349 17.50 0.40 -19.44
C PHE A 349 18.00 -0.97 -19.95
N THR A 350 18.55 -1.79 -19.06
CA THR A 350 18.84 -3.19 -19.37
C THR A 350 17.50 -3.90 -19.53
N ASP A 351 17.04 -3.97 -20.77
CA ASP A 351 15.81 -4.66 -21.15
C ASP A 351 16.03 -6.18 -20.99
N THR A 352 15.73 -6.71 -19.79
CA THR A 352 15.76 -8.14 -19.46
C THR A 352 14.54 -8.89 -20.00
N VAL A 353 13.88 -8.38 -21.05
CA VAL A 353 12.82 -9.09 -21.77
C VAL A 353 13.08 -8.94 -23.25
N GLY A 354 13.40 -10.08 -23.89
CA GLY A 354 13.96 -10.15 -25.22
C GLY A 354 13.22 -9.32 -26.27
N GLN A 355 14.01 -8.55 -27.02
CA GLN A 355 13.59 -7.88 -28.24
C GLN A 355 13.03 -8.90 -29.25
N THR A 356 11.72 -8.98 -29.36
CA THR A 356 11.06 -9.19 -30.65
C THR A 356 10.41 -7.89 -31.06
N SER A 357 11.13 -7.06 -31.80
CA SER A 357 10.54 -5.90 -32.47
C SER A 357 9.49 -6.39 -33.50
N LEU A 358 8.35 -5.70 -33.57
CA LEU A 358 7.22 -5.98 -34.49
C LEU A 358 7.65 -6.13 -35.96
N ALA A 359 8.70 -5.41 -36.38
CA ALA A 359 9.29 -5.53 -37.71
C ALA A 359 9.88 -6.93 -38.02
N THR A 360 10.31 -7.67 -37.00
CA THR A 360 10.87 -9.03 -37.13
C THR A 360 9.76 -10.10 -37.22
N LEU A 361 8.56 -9.80 -36.69
CA LEU A 361 7.39 -10.70 -36.79
C LEU A 361 6.71 -10.58 -38.17
N ASP A 362 6.59 -9.37 -38.71
CA ASP A 362 5.99 -9.14 -40.04
C ASP A 362 6.84 -9.69 -41.20
N SER A 363 8.17 -9.66 -41.05
CA SER A 363 9.08 -10.22 -42.07
C SER A 363 9.11 -11.76 -42.06
N LYS A 364 8.83 -12.41 -40.92
CA LYS A 364 8.65 -13.88 -40.83
C LYS A 364 7.30 -14.34 -41.39
N ALA A 365 6.24 -13.54 -41.26
CA ALA A 365 4.93 -13.84 -41.85
C ALA A 365 4.96 -13.81 -43.40
N LYS A 366 5.73 -12.91 -44.01
CA LYS A 366 5.86 -12.83 -45.48
C LYS A 366 6.80 -13.90 -46.08
N LYS A 367 7.78 -14.42 -45.32
CA LYS A 367 8.69 -15.48 -45.79
C LYS A 367 8.10 -16.90 -45.76
N LYS A 368 7.09 -17.18 -44.94
CA LYS A 368 6.42 -18.50 -44.91
C LYS A 368 5.50 -18.78 -46.12
N LYS A 369 5.10 -17.75 -46.90
CA LYS A 369 4.25 -17.92 -48.10
C LYS A 369 5.02 -18.14 -49.42
N ARG A 370 6.35 -18.07 -49.43
CA ARG A 370 7.16 -18.10 -50.68
C ARG A 370 8.16 -19.25 -50.82
N LYS A 371 8.16 -20.25 -49.92
CA LYS A 371 9.17 -21.32 -49.90
C LYS A 371 8.64 -22.75 -50.07
N ASN A 372 7.52 -22.93 -50.77
CA ASN A 372 7.08 -24.25 -51.26
C ASN A 372 6.85 -24.20 -52.78
N LYS A 373 7.93 -24.18 -53.55
CA LYS A 373 7.95 -24.62 -54.96
C LYS A 373 9.41 -24.90 -55.37
N SER A 374 9.58 -26.04 -56.06
CA SER A 374 10.80 -26.72 -56.56
C SER A 374 11.63 -27.47 -55.50
N GLY A 375 11.87 -28.79 -55.54
CA GLY A 375 11.52 -29.84 -56.51
C GLY A 375 12.74 -30.71 -56.80
N SER A 376 12.81 -31.93 -56.25
CA SER A 376 13.52 -33.08 -56.83
C SER A 376 13.10 -34.39 -56.12
N ARG A 377 12.66 -35.36 -56.91
CA ARG A 377 12.35 -36.79 -56.64
C ARG A 377 13.42 -37.62 -57.41
N PRO A 378 13.56 -38.97 -57.29
CA PRO A 378 12.59 -40.00 -56.85
C PRO A 378 13.22 -41.06 -55.89
N GLN A 379 12.46 -42.00 -55.28
CA GLN A 379 12.19 -43.34 -55.85
C GLN A 379 11.11 -44.12 -55.04
N ALA A 380 10.18 -44.76 -55.78
CA ALA A 380 9.32 -45.95 -55.55
C ALA A 380 8.60 -46.16 -54.17
N ASN A 381 7.33 -46.59 -54.08
CA ASN A 381 6.62 -47.60 -54.86
C ASN A 381 5.08 -47.59 -54.60
N ARG A 382 4.30 -47.86 -55.66
CA ARG A 382 2.97 -48.52 -55.79
C ARG A 382 1.65 -47.97 -55.19
N GLY A 383 0.65 -47.81 -56.09
CA GLY A 383 -0.80 -47.99 -55.84
C GLY A 383 -1.72 -46.98 -56.58
N PRO A 384 -2.59 -47.38 -57.54
CA PRO A 384 -3.21 -46.44 -58.51
C PRO A 384 -4.75 -46.27 -58.44
N GLN A 385 -5.25 -45.29 -59.24
CA GLN A 385 -6.63 -45.08 -59.81
C GLN A 385 -7.64 -44.28 -58.95
N GLN A 386 -8.49 -43.36 -59.45
CA GLN A 386 -8.88 -42.83 -60.78
C GLN A 386 -9.66 -41.47 -60.60
N PRO A 387 -10.07 -40.73 -61.67
CA PRO A 387 -10.21 -39.26 -61.67
C PRO A 387 -11.64 -38.70 -61.89
N GLY A 388 -11.76 -37.36 -61.76
CA GLY A 388 -12.62 -36.53 -62.61
C GLY A 388 -13.72 -35.72 -61.91
N ASN A 389 -13.63 -34.38 -61.92
CA ASN A 389 -14.31 -33.54 -62.92
C ASN A 389 -14.15 -32.02 -62.61
N ARG A 390 -14.04 -31.26 -63.69
CA ARG A 390 -14.14 -29.78 -63.85
C ARG A 390 -15.21 -29.58 -64.95
N PRO A 391 -15.62 -28.36 -65.37
CA PRO A 391 -15.56 -26.98 -64.83
C PRO A 391 -16.99 -26.33 -64.98
N PRO A 392 -17.24 -25.06 -65.39
CA PRO A 392 -16.47 -23.80 -65.42
C PRO A 392 -17.21 -22.52 -64.92
N GLN A 393 -16.42 -21.43 -64.82
CA GLN A 393 -16.66 -20.01 -65.20
C GLN A 393 -17.99 -19.29 -64.94
N GLY A 394 -17.86 -18.03 -64.50
CA GLY A 394 -18.87 -16.99 -64.78
C GLY A 394 -18.59 -15.66 -64.07
N ARG A 395 -18.13 -14.66 -64.82
CA ARG A 395 -17.86 -13.27 -64.40
C ARG A 395 -19.13 -12.42 -64.61
N GLN A 396 -19.25 -11.35 -63.82
CA GLN A 396 -19.91 -10.06 -64.11
C GLN A 396 -21.45 -10.02 -64.25
N LYS A 397 -22.10 -9.29 -63.35
CA LYS A 397 -22.38 -7.86 -63.56
C LYS A 397 -22.13 -7.09 -62.27
#